data_AF-A0A6F9CH87-F1
#
_entry.id   AF-A0A6F9CH87-F1
#
_cell.length_a   1.000
_cell.length_b   1.000
_cell.length_c   1.000
_cell.angle_alpha   90.00
_cell.angle_beta   90.00
_cell.angle_gamma   90.00
#
_symmetry.space_group_name_H-M   'P 1'
#
loop_
_entity.id
_entity.type
_entity.pdbx_description
1 polymer ?
#
loop_
_entity_poly.entity_id
_entity_poly.type
_entity_poly.pdbx_seq_one_letter_code
_entity_poly.pdbx_strand_id
1 'polypeptide(L)'
;SDAIIRQHKAACLRITALLACKDLLWIGTSAGVVLTLSIPAVSSGTVSGTLRSPLTPMGSAHGHTGHVRFLTSIELPEGFDVNFPLPAYTTAQSGVDGGNGGLQRRDSAHRRASTLLPVKTNQLVISGGDGYEDFRLTNSSETVGRDDSTNHLLLWRV
;
A
#
# COMPACT_ATOMS: atom_id res chain seq x y z
N SER A 1 35.56 -0.69 1.21
CA SER A 1 34.83 -0.53 -0.08
C SER A 1 33.38 -0.13 0.15
N ASP A 2 32.62 -0.86 0.98
CA ASP A 2 31.15 -0.67 1.06
C ASP A 2 30.67 0.67 1.64
N ALA A 3 31.40 1.27 2.59
CA ALA A 3 30.99 2.56 3.17
C ALA A 3 30.98 3.69 2.11
N ILE A 4 31.98 3.69 1.23
CA ILE A 4 32.11 4.65 0.14
C ILE A 4 30.99 4.42 -0.89
N ILE A 5 30.71 3.16 -1.24
CA ILE A 5 29.61 2.81 -2.16
C ILE A 5 28.25 3.21 -1.57
N ARG A 6 28.01 2.94 -0.28
CA ARG A 6 26.77 3.35 0.41
C ARG A 6 26.62 4.86 0.47
N GLN A 7 27.69 5.59 0.77
CA GLN A 7 27.67 7.05 0.78
C GLN A 7 27.37 7.62 -0.61
N HIS A 8 27.97 7.05 -1.66
CA HIS A 8 27.68 7.44 -3.03
C HIS A 8 26.23 7.15 -3.42
N LYS A 9 25.71 5.94 -3.11
CA LYS A 9 24.31 5.58 -3.32
C LYS A 9 23.38 6.57 -2.62
N ALA A 10 23.63 6.87 -1.34
CA ALA A 10 22.84 7.82 -0.57
C ALA A 10 22.86 9.24 -1.16
N ALA A 11 24.02 9.72 -1.61
CA ALA A 11 24.16 11.04 -2.24
C ALA A 11 23.44 11.15 -3.60
N CYS A 12 23.20 10.02 -4.28
CA CYS A 12 22.49 9.98 -5.55
C CYS A 12 21.00 9.65 -5.43
N LEU A 13 20.48 9.48 -4.21
CA LEU A 13 19.05 9.25 -3.98
C LEU A 13 18.24 10.49 -4.33
N ARG A 14 17.19 10.28 -5.12
CA ARG A 14 16.23 11.32 -5.51
C ARG A 14 14.82 10.82 -5.28
N ILE A 15 13.92 11.75 -4.99
CA ILE A 15 12.47 11.52 -5.13
C ILE A 15 12.15 11.58 -6.62
N THR A 16 11.45 10.57 -7.13
CA THR A 16 11.10 10.44 -8.55
C THR A 16 9.60 10.53 -8.81
N ALA A 17 8.77 10.20 -7.80
CA ALA A 17 7.33 10.32 -7.88
C ALA A 17 6.74 10.69 -6.51
N LEU A 18 5.65 11.45 -6.50
CA LEU A 18 4.88 11.82 -5.31
C LEU A 18 3.39 11.66 -5.60
N LEU A 19 2.63 11.15 -4.64
CA LEU A 19 1.18 11.02 -4.74
C LEU A 19 0.55 11.23 -3.35
N ALA A 20 -0.35 12.21 -3.23
CA ALA A 20 -1.19 12.35 -2.04
C ALA A 20 -2.47 11.51 -2.23
N CYS A 21 -2.75 10.61 -1.29
CA CYS A 21 -3.84 9.65 -1.36
C CYS A 21 -4.35 9.30 0.05
N LYS A 22 -5.63 9.59 0.35
CA LYS A 22 -6.32 9.23 1.60
C LYS A 22 -5.48 9.50 2.88
N ASP A 23 -5.06 10.75 3.05
CA ASP A 23 -4.22 11.22 4.16
C ASP A 23 -2.79 10.68 4.21
N LEU A 24 -2.31 10.02 3.15
CA LEU A 24 -0.93 9.58 3.00
C LEU A 24 -0.26 10.27 1.82
N LEU A 25 0.98 10.71 2.01
CA LEU A 25 1.91 11.07 0.96
C LEU A 25 2.75 9.85 0.62
N TRP A 26 2.55 9.32 -0.58
CA TRP A 26 3.33 8.26 -1.18
C TRP A 26 4.52 8.86 -1.92
N ILE A 27 5.70 8.27 -1.73
CA ILE A 27 6.97 8.75 -2.26
C ILE A 27 7.65 7.59 -2.98
N GLY A 28 7.91 7.77 -4.28
CA GLY A 28 8.77 6.89 -5.06
C GLY A 28 10.18 7.45 -5.12
N THR A 29 11.19 6.58 -5.01
CA THR A 29 12.60 6.98 -5.05
C THR A 29 13.35 6.40 -6.25
N SER A 30 14.51 6.97 -6.56
CA SER A 30 15.45 6.45 -7.54
C SER A 30 16.12 5.13 -7.12
N ALA A 31 15.87 4.61 -5.93
CA ALA A 31 16.31 3.27 -5.53
C ALA A 31 15.16 2.24 -5.55
N GLY A 32 13.99 2.62 -6.07
CA GLY A 32 12.84 1.72 -6.17
C GLY A 32 12.06 1.50 -4.88
N VAL A 33 12.57 2.04 -3.76
CA VAL A 33 11.87 2.07 -2.48
C VAL A 33 10.67 3.01 -2.58
N VAL A 34 9.52 2.52 -2.11
CA VAL A 34 8.29 3.30 -1.91
C VAL A 34 8.14 3.59 -0.42
N LEU A 35 7.92 4.87 -0.08
CA LEU A 35 7.70 5.34 1.28
C LEU A 35 6.29 5.94 1.41
N THR A 36 5.74 5.90 2.62
CA THR A 36 4.49 6.58 2.99
C THR A 36 4.71 7.49 4.18
N LEU A 37 4.14 8.68 4.13
CA LEU A 37 4.11 9.68 5.21
C LEU A 37 2.67 10.09 5.49
N SER A 38 2.24 10.09 6.75
CA SER A 38 0.92 10.62 7.10
C SER A 38 0.88 12.13 6.90
N ILE A 39 -0.15 12.62 6.22
CA ILE A 39 -0.44 14.03 6.01
C ILE A 39 -1.34 14.48 7.18
N PRO A 40 -0.89 15.38 8.06
CA PRO A 40 -1.74 15.91 9.12
C PRO A 40 -2.90 16.70 8.53
N ALA A 41 -4.10 16.52 9.07
CA ALA A 41 -5.25 17.34 8.70
C ALA A 41 -5.01 18.80 9.12
N VAL A 42 -4.97 19.71 8.15
CA VAL A 42 -4.91 21.15 8.39
C VAL A 42 -6.35 21.68 8.41
N SER A 43 -6.89 22.03 9.57
CA SER A 43 -8.23 22.64 9.67
C SER A 43 -8.14 24.17 9.57
N SER A 44 -9.16 24.83 9.00
CA SER A 44 -9.18 26.30 8.74
C SER A 44 -9.02 27.23 9.97
N GLY A 45 -8.77 26.69 11.17
CA GLY A 45 -8.43 27.44 12.39
C GLY A 45 -7.02 27.20 12.92
N THR A 46 -6.20 26.39 12.25
CA THR A 46 -4.81 26.15 12.67
C THR A 46 -3.96 27.39 12.39
N VAL A 47 -3.60 28.10 13.45
CA VAL A 47 -2.52 29.10 13.41
C VAL A 47 -1.29 28.46 12.75
N SER A 48 -0.70 29.15 11.78
CA SER A 48 0.57 28.77 11.14
C SER A 48 1.62 28.53 12.24
N GLY A 49 1.81 27.28 12.64
CA GLY A 49 2.52 27.01 13.88
C GLY A 49 2.42 25.58 14.35
N THR A 50 3.39 24.79 13.89
CA THR A 50 3.89 23.58 14.56
C THR A 50 3.11 22.30 14.27
N LEU A 51 3.58 21.58 13.25
CA LEU A 51 3.52 20.12 13.22
C LEU A 51 4.25 19.64 14.50
N ARG A 52 3.48 19.23 15.52
CA ARG A 52 4.00 19.03 16.90
C ARG A 52 4.99 17.87 17.05
N SER A 53 5.18 17.06 16.01
CA SER A 53 6.13 15.97 15.97
C SER A 53 6.72 15.83 14.57
N PRO A 54 8.00 15.42 14.43
CA PRO A 54 8.56 15.11 13.11
C PRO A 54 7.76 13.99 12.45
N LEU A 55 7.41 14.17 11.18
CA LEU A 55 6.81 13.10 10.39
C LEU A 55 7.87 12.05 10.07
N THR A 56 7.61 10.80 10.44
CA THR A 56 8.51 9.67 10.18
C THR A 56 8.06 8.90 8.95
N PRO A 57 8.86 8.84 7.87
CA PRO A 57 8.50 8.05 6.69
C PRO A 57 8.55 6.56 7.01
N MET A 58 7.53 5.84 6.57
CA MET A 58 7.44 4.39 6.64
C MET A 58 7.81 3.81 5.28
N GLY A 59 8.81 2.92 5.24
CA GLY A 59 9.19 2.23 4.01
C GLY A 59 8.38 0.96 3.76
N SER A 60 8.01 0.71 2.50
CA SER A 60 7.44 -0.56 2.07
C SER A 60 8.52 -1.65 2.03
N ALA A 61 8.15 -2.86 2.47
CA ALA A 61 8.99 -4.05 2.33
C ALA A 61 9.17 -4.47 0.86
N HIS A 62 8.23 -4.08 0.00
CA HIS A 62 8.24 -4.37 -1.42
C HIS A 62 8.50 -3.09 -2.21
N GLY A 63 9.35 -3.18 -3.21
CA GLY A 63 9.65 -2.08 -4.12
C GLY A 63 10.12 -2.58 -5.46
N HIS A 64 10.73 -1.66 -6.19
CA HIS A 64 11.32 -1.89 -7.49
C HIS A 64 12.83 -2.12 -7.32
N THR A 65 13.44 -2.89 -8.22
CA THR A 65 14.90 -3.04 -8.28
C THR A 65 15.57 -1.79 -8.86
N GLY A 66 14.82 -0.98 -9.61
CA GLY A 66 15.25 0.30 -10.19
C GLY A 66 14.28 1.45 -9.87
N HIS A 67 14.24 2.50 -10.69
CA HIS A 67 13.54 3.72 -10.32
C HIS A 67 12.02 3.51 -10.23
N VAL A 68 11.38 4.12 -9.22
CA VAL A 68 9.92 4.31 -9.28
C VAL A 68 9.65 5.38 -10.34
N ARG A 69 9.00 5.01 -11.44
CA ARG A 69 8.74 5.89 -12.59
C ARG A 69 7.47 6.71 -12.43
N PHE A 70 6.45 6.13 -11.81
CA PHE A 70 5.21 6.83 -11.51
C PHE A 70 4.52 6.25 -10.27
N LEU A 71 3.66 7.07 -9.67
CA LEU A 71 2.66 6.70 -8.68
C LEU A 71 1.31 7.21 -9.16
N THR A 72 0.28 6.39 -9.04
CA THR A 72 -1.10 6.80 -9.32
C THR A 72 -2.05 6.14 -8.33
N SER A 73 -3.25 6.69 -8.16
CA SER A 73 -4.32 6.04 -7.42
C SER A 73 -5.58 5.95 -8.24
N ILE A 74 -6.33 4.87 -8.02
CA ILE A 74 -7.65 4.67 -8.60
C ILE A 74 -8.65 4.39 -7.48
N GLU A 75 -9.85 4.94 -7.64
CA GLU A 75 -11.00 4.53 -6.83
C GLU A 75 -11.59 3.27 -7.47
N LEU A 76 -11.73 2.22 -6.69
CA LEU A 76 -12.32 0.97 -7.11
C LEU A 76 -13.84 1.03 -6.88
N PRO A 77 -14.65 0.49 -7.80
CA PRO A 77 -16.08 0.37 -7.61
C PRO A 77 -16.44 -0.38 -6.31
N GLU A 78 -17.60 -0.06 -5.75
CA GLU A 78 -18.15 -0.82 -4.64
C GLU A 78 -18.32 -2.29 -5.04
N GLY A 79 -17.85 -3.21 -4.19
CA GLY A 79 -17.90 -4.64 -4.47
C GLY A 79 -16.78 -5.18 -5.38
N PHE A 80 -15.85 -4.35 -5.85
CA PHE A 80 -14.65 -4.84 -6.53
C PHE A 80 -13.63 -5.37 -5.52
N ASP A 81 -13.52 -6.70 -5.44
CA ASP A 81 -12.54 -7.38 -4.60
C ASP A 81 -11.31 -7.78 -5.41
N VAL A 82 -10.24 -7.00 -5.26
CA VAL A 82 -8.91 -7.43 -5.72
C VAL A 82 -8.47 -8.49 -4.74
N ASN A 83 -8.52 -9.76 -5.15
CA ASN A 83 -8.13 -10.89 -4.33
C ASN A 83 -6.60 -10.90 -4.17
N PHE A 84 -6.07 -9.97 -3.38
CA PHE A 84 -4.69 -10.07 -2.91
C PHE A 84 -4.63 -11.29 -2.02
N PRO A 85 -3.73 -12.26 -2.27
CA PRO A 85 -3.53 -13.33 -1.32
C PRO A 85 -3.14 -12.70 0.02
N LEU A 86 -4.09 -12.70 0.96
CA LEU A 86 -3.81 -12.36 2.34
C LEU A 86 -2.70 -13.31 2.80
N PRO A 87 -1.63 -12.85 3.47
CA PRO A 87 -0.74 -13.77 4.15
C PRO A 87 -1.60 -14.61 5.08
N ALA A 88 -1.60 -15.92 4.86
CA ALA A 88 -2.45 -16.86 5.58
C ALA A 88 -2.12 -16.79 7.07
N TYR A 89 -2.84 -15.95 7.81
CA TYR A 89 -2.95 -16.10 9.25
C TYR A 89 -3.84 -17.32 9.44
N THR A 90 -3.19 -18.46 9.66
CA THR A 90 -3.77 -19.71 10.12
C THR A 90 -4.77 -19.46 11.24
N THR A 91 -6.05 -19.39 10.88
CA THR A 91 -7.13 -19.78 11.78
C THR A 91 -7.54 -21.17 11.33
N ALA A 92 -6.83 -22.16 11.86
CA ALA A 92 -7.32 -23.52 11.89
C ALA A 92 -8.57 -23.53 12.77
N GLN A 93 -9.75 -23.39 12.16
CA GLN A 93 -10.99 -23.88 12.74
C GLN A 93 -11.39 -25.11 11.94
N SER A 94 -10.90 -26.23 12.46
CA SER A 94 -11.45 -27.57 12.31
C SER A 94 -12.97 -27.52 12.25
N GLY A 95 -13.51 -28.07 11.17
CA GLY A 95 -14.94 -28.23 10.97
C GLY A 95 -15.56 -29.22 11.94
N VAL A 96 -16.85 -28.98 12.23
CA VAL A 96 -17.82 -30.01 12.59
C VAL A 96 -19.15 -29.64 11.92
N ASP A 97 -19.50 -30.47 10.94
CA ASP A 97 -20.81 -31.00 10.55
C ASP A 97 -22.14 -30.35 11.01
N GLY A 98 -23.10 -30.34 10.08
CA GLY A 98 -24.54 -30.35 10.41
C GLY A 98 -25.43 -29.63 9.39
N GLY A 99 -25.91 -30.35 8.39
CA GLY A 99 -26.90 -29.83 7.44
C GLY A 99 -28.32 -29.73 8.01
N ASN A 100 -29.14 -28.81 7.47
CA ASN A 100 -30.53 -29.10 7.11
C ASN A 100 -31.12 -27.98 6.21
N GLY A 101 -31.91 -28.38 5.21
CA GLY A 101 -32.58 -27.48 4.27
C GLY A 101 -33.80 -26.76 4.86
N GLY A 102 -34.27 -25.74 4.13
CA GLY A 102 -35.55 -25.08 4.42
C GLY A 102 -35.71 -23.74 3.69
N LEU A 103 -36.38 -23.78 2.53
CA LEU A 103 -36.95 -22.60 1.87
C LEU A 103 -37.94 -21.92 2.82
N GLN A 104 -37.81 -20.60 3.07
CA GLN A 104 -38.95 -19.76 3.47
C GLN A 104 -38.77 -18.31 3.03
N ARG A 105 -39.72 -17.90 2.20
CA ARG A 105 -39.97 -16.57 1.67
C ARG A 105 -40.98 -15.88 2.60
N ARG A 106 -40.64 -14.74 3.24
CA ARG A 106 -41.62 -13.65 3.45
C ARG A 106 -41.01 -12.37 4.01
N ASP A 107 -41.53 -11.29 3.45
CA ASP A 107 -41.35 -9.89 3.79
C ASP A 107 -41.72 -9.54 5.23
N SER A 108 -41.00 -8.59 5.83
CA SER A 108 -41.61 -7.60 6.72
C SER A 108 -40.65 -6.45 6.98
N ALA A 109 -41.15 -5.24 6.69
CA ALA A 109 -40.50 -3.96 6.86
C ALA A 109 -39.95 -3.75 8.29
N HIS A 110 -38.65 -3.44 8.37
CA HIS A 110 -38.12 -2.67 9.49
C HIS A 110 -37.36 -1.45 9.00
N ARG A 111 -37.87 -0.31 9.45
CA ARG A 111 -37.45 1.03 9.14
C ARG A 111 -36.09 1.32 9.77
N ARG A 112 -35.27 2.04 9.00
CA ARG A 112 -34.34 3.10 9.43
C ARG A 112 -33.37 2.76 10.56
N ALA A 113 -32.14 2.49 10.14
CA ALA A 113 -31.01 3.30 10.57
C ALA A 113 -29.97 3.27 9.44
N SER A 114 -29.81 4.38 8.74
CA SER A 114 -28.56 4.63 8.02
C SER A 114 -27.49 4.82 9.09
N THR A 115 -26.96 3.71 9.58
CA THR A 115 -25.66 3.76 10.23
C THR A 115 -24.71 4.24 9.15
N LEU A 116 -24.10 5.40 9.40
CA LEU A 116 -22.92 5.85 8.67
C LEU A 116 -21.85 4.77 8.86
N LEU A 117 -21.94 3.70 8.08
CA LEU A 117 -20.83 2.78 7.90
C LEU A 117 -19.68 3.66 7.40
N PRO A 118 -18.47 3.58 7.99
CA PRO A 118 -17.33 4.27 7.45
C PRO A 118 -17.29 3.93 5.97
N VAL A 119 -17.40 4.94 5.10
CA VAL A 119 -17.26 4.73 3.66
C VAL A 119 -15.92 4.04 3.51
N LYS A 120 -15.95 2.74 3.23
CA LYS A 120 -14.76 1.92 3.12
C LYS A 120 -14.17 2.34 1.79
N THR A 121 -13.36 3.40 1.80
CA THR A 121 -12.75 3.92 0.58
C THR A 121 -12.01 2.76 -0.07
N ASN A 122 -12.47 2.32 -1.23
CA ASN A 122 -11.87 1.20 -1.93
C ASN A 122 -10.81 1.81 -2.86
N GLN A 123 -9.77 2.43 -2.30
CA GLN A 123 -8.75 3.08 -3.12
C GLN A 123 -7.54 2.16 -3.29
N LEU A 124 -6.99 2.16 -4.50
CA LEU A 124 -5.80 1.41 -4.84
C LEU A 124 -4.71 2.38 -5.29
N VAL A 125 -3.53 2.28 -4.68
CA VAL A 125 -2.32 2.95 -5.13
C VAL A 125 -1.51 1.99 -5.99
N ILE A 126 -1.00 2.49 -7.11
CA ILE A 126 -0.23 1.74 -8.08
C ILE A 126 1.11 2.46 -8.28
N SER A 127 2.21 1.75 -8.12
CA SER A 127 3.53 2.20 -8.58
C SER A 127 3.93 1.44 -9.83
N GLY A 128 4.62 2.13 -10.73
CA GLY A 128 5.32 1.50 -11.84
C GLY A 128 6.80 1.80 -11.80
N GLY A 129 7.63 0.79 -12.04
CA GLY A 129 9.08 0.91 -11.95
C GLY A 129 9.79 -0.33 -12.49
N ASP A 130 11.12 -0.33 -12.37
CA ASP A 130 11.96 -1.40 -12.91
C ASP A 130 12.06 -2.56 -11.90
N GLY A 131 11.70 -3.77 -12.31
CA GLY A 131 11.78 -4.99 -11.49
C GLY A 131 10.89 -4.99 -10.25
N TYR A 132 10.98 -6.09 -9.49
CA TYR A 132 10.37 -6.28 -8.18
C TYR A 132 11.44 -6.73 -7.17
N GLU A 133 11.43 -6.13 -5.99
CA GLU A 133 12.35 -6.44 -4.90
C GLU A 133 11.58 -6.56 -3.58
N ASP A 134 11.85 -7.64 -2.82
CA ASP A 134 11.43 -7.78 -1.41
C ASP A 134 12.65 -7.52 -0.52
N PHE A 135 12.70 -6.33 0.08
CA PHE A 135 13.82 -5.87 0.90
C PHE A 135 13.99 -6.64 2.22
N ARG A 136 13.06 -7.53 2.57
CA ARG A 136 13.18 -8.39 3.77
C ARG A 136 14.01 -9.63 3.49
N LEU A 137 14.07 -10.08 2.24
CA LEU A 137 14.80 -11.28 1.84
C LEU A 137 16.27 -10.91 1.66
N THR A 138 17.05 -10.98 2.74
CA THR A 138 18.46 -10.57 2.75
C THR A 138 19.41 -11.46 1.94
N ASN A 139 18.93 -12.43 1.14
CA ASN A 139 19.74 -13.53 0.62
C ASN A 139 19.45 -13.99 -0.84
N SER A 140 18.96 -13.13 -1.74
CA SER A 140 18.82 -13.51 -3.17
C SER A 140 19.72 -12.68 -4.07
N SER A 141 21.04 -12.78 -3.88
CA SER A 141 22.00 -12.24 -4.85
C SER A 141 21.86 -12.89 -6.24
N GLU A 142 21.14 -14.00 -6.36
CA GLU A 142 20.95 -14.73 -7.64
C GLU A 142 19.97 -14.04 -8.61
N THR A 143 19.14 -13.10 -8.14
CA THR A 143 18.20 -12.34 -9.00
C THR A 143 18.64 -10.90 -9.28
N VAL A 144 19.76 -10.46 -8.69
CA VAL A 144 20.31 -9.11 -8.89
C VAL A 144 20.67 -8.92 -10.36
N GLY A 145 19.97 -7.99 -11.02
CA GLY A 145 20.17 -7.68 -12.45
C GLY A 145 19.46 -8.63 -13.42
N ARG A 146 18.62 -9.57 -12.94
CA ARG A 146 17.83 -10.43 -13.84
C ARG A 146 16.54 -9.76 -14.28
N ASP A 147 15.87 -9.06 -13.36
CA ASP A 147 14.56 -8.44 -13.59
C ASP A 147 14.64 -6.90 -13.76
N ASP A 148 15.85 -6.34 -13.79
CA ASP A 148 16.11 -4.89 -13.91
C ASP A 148 15.62 -4.26 -15.23
N SER A 149 15.45 -5.08 -16.26
CA SER A 149 14.95 -4.67 -17.59
C SER A 149 13.42 -4.78 -17.74
N THR A 150 12.73 -5.36 -16.75
CA THR A 150 11.30 -5.64 -16.82
C THR A 150 10.49 -4.61 -16.03
N ASN A 151 9.47 -4.01 -16.65
CA ASN A 151 8.59 -3.08 -15.95
C ASN A 151 7.59 -3.83 -15.07
N HIS A 152 7.54 -3.48 -13.79
CA HIS A 152 6.62 -4.06 -12.83
C HIS A 152 5.62 -3.01 -12.33
N LEU A 153 4.41 -3.48 -12.02
CA LEU A 153 3.41 -2.71 -11.30
C LEU A 153 3.22 -3.30 -9.90
N LEU A 154 3.31 -2.45 -8.88
CA LEU A 154 3.01 -2.83 -7.50
C LEU A 154 1.76 -2.11 -7.03
N LEU A 155 0.93 -2.83 -6.29
CA LEU A 155 -0.43 -2.42 -5.97
C LEU A 155 -0.63 -2.48 -4.44
N TRP A 156 -1.15 -1.39 -3.86
CA TRP A 156 -1.49 -1.31 -2.44
C TRP A 156 -2.93 -0.84 -2.26
N ARG A 157 -3.67 -1.53 -1.41
CA ARG A 157 -5.00 -1.11 -0.96
C ARG A 157 -4.87 -0.11 0.18
N VAL A 158 -5.60 1.01 0.10
CA VAL A 158 -5.49 2.15 1.03
C VAL A 158 -6.76 2.38 1.85
#